data_AF-R7AXZ9-F1
#
_entry.id   AF-R7AXZ9-F1
#
_cell.length_a   1.000
_cell.length_b   1.000
_cell.length_c   1.000
_cell.angle_alpha   90.00
_cell.angle_beta   90.00
_cell.angle_gamma   90.00
#
_symmetry.space_group_name_H-M   'P 1'
#
loop_
_entity.id
_entity.type
_entity.pdbx_description
1 polymer ?
#
loop_
_entity_poly.entity_id
_entity_poly.type
_entity_poly.pdbx_seq_one_letter_code
_entity_poly.pdbx_strand_id
1 'polypeptide(L)'
;MNNPIKYKYAWDNDRHIVEISTVNKQLRNNTQYYCISCGKELIPRLGDKNQHHFAHKSSDDTISCNNETYLHKLAKIKIKEKFDRVDTFIIKLHKNIICSSVKTCEFSQGAKTCCEQQEKIVNLKSYYDTCTIEKQIGNFKADILLENSTRPIKPLLIEICVTHPCSEEKINSKLPIIEIPVSSEDDIKEIEMSTELKGDKYNITLKDAYKPLEIEYPVQKYALFSSGKYHNEDCYKTTCKEITMPQYKQALLEISVYDQYFDNNYFLLYAQSLGYNIKDCSICQHYKVNYGYSDYPLCMKYKKNNTPKKPYFLYAYQCPYYTINQKLNTKYKSSVTEKKIKIIKNDLGSFNKLDFKSLYLQYLNSILKKNIEILYKYFKNQKLNIHIENKNINLAKHYDSSEYPEGNDLAYHLKLYHSTKINRPPLLIYCIAENYNYEKLKTSAKSIYIKVNEANSIGFFLDGEINLYQCRNIFFHNIHLKAPAKTNIELNHIKIPTNMESIDEEPHFPKDYKENILSLLEKEFTSKTIFIERFDQKRLDLKSLFNHCTISEEKGTKMLKLYNDDNQAYSPLYIQPCFRYDSPQQRIPTIILRLDRNEKWKNISYQGCLLLIEGPSGGFYNIKDLFEQT
;
A
#
# COMPACT_ATOMS: atom_id res chain seq x y z
N MET A 1 8.96 -36.88 -42.01
CA MET A 1 9.96 -37.87 -41.58
C MET A 1 9.94 -37.89 -40.06
N ASN A 2 9.42 -38.95 -39.43
CA ASN A 2 9.44 -39.07 -37.97
C ASN A 2 10.90 -39.22 -37.52
N ASN A 3 11.36 -38.35 -36.64
CA ASN A 3 12.67 -38.52 -36.02
C ASN A 3 12.68 -39.88 -35.29
N PRO A 4 13.73 -40.71 -35.47
CA PRO A 4 13.81 -42.00 -34.79
C PRO A 4 13.88 -41.77 -33.27
N ILE A 5 13.02 -42.48 -32.52
CA ILE A 5 13.01 -42.45 -31.06
C ILE A 5 14.37 -42.95 -30.56
N LYS A 6 14.99 -42.18 -29.66
CA LYS A 6 16.29 -42.47 -29.06
C LYS A 6 16.07 -43.00 -27.64
N TYR A 7 16.59 -44.19 -27.35
CA TYR A 7 16.43 -44.84 -26.05
C TYR A 7 17.76 -44.85 -25.30
N LYS A 8 17.77 -44.62 -23.98
CA LYS A 8 18.95 -44.75 -23.11
C LYS A 8 19.09 -46.16 -22.53
N TYR A 9 18.00 -46.91 -22.39
CA TYR A 9 18.04 -48.27 -21.80
C TYR A 9 17.59 -49.36 -22.78
N ALA A 10 18.22 -50.54 -22.68
CA ALA A 10 17.87 -51.74 -23.45
C ALA A 10 18.07 -53.00 -22.60
N TRP A 11 17.46 -54.12 -23.01
CA TRP A 11 17.83 -55.45 -22.52
C TRP A 11 19.10 -55.94 -23.21
N ASP A 12 19.98 -56.63 -22.49
CA ASP A 12 21.03 -57.46 -23.09
C ASP A 12 20.56 -58.91 -23.35
N ASN A 13 21.48 -59.77 -23.77
CA ASN A 13 21.23 -61.20 -24.03
C ASN A 13 20.71 -61.96 -22.80
N ASP A 14 21.15 -61.56 -21.61
CA ASP A 14 20.80 -62.21 -20.33
C ASP A 14 19.55 -61.60 -19.70
N ARG A 15 18.89 -60.66 -20.39
CA ARG A 15 17.76 -59.86 -19.88
C ARG A 15 18.12 -59.06 -18.62
N HIS A 16 19.28 -58.42 -18.63
CA HIS A 16 19.60 -57.32 -17.72
C HIS A 16 19.37 -55.97 -18.41
N ILE A 17 18.89 -54.97 -17.66
CA ILE A 17 18.74 -53.61 -18.19
C ILE A 17 20.11 -52.94 -18.22
N VAL A 18 20.55 -52.55 -19.42
CA VAL A 18 21.80 -51.85 -19.66
C VAL A 18 21.53 -50.40 -20.07
N GLU A 19 22.23 -49.45 -19.44
CA GLU A 19 22.24 -48.05 -19.84
C GLU A 19 23.28 -47.84 -20.95
N ILE A 20 22.96 -47.06 -21.97
CA ILE A 20 23.86 -46.83 -23.11
C ILE A 20 25.21 -46.22 -22.70
N SER A 21 25.25 -45.49 -21.57
CA SER A 21 26.47 -44.91 -21.02
C SER A 21 27.49 -45.97 -20.57
N THR A 22 27.07 -47.20 -20.28
CA THR A 22 27.97 -48.31 -19.90
C THR A 22 28.45 -49.12 -21.10
N VAL A 23 27.94 -48.86 -22.31
CA VAL A 23 28.30 -49.60 -23.53
C VAL A 23 29.53 -48.98 -24.20
N ASN A 24 30.61 -49.76 -24.29
CA ASN A 24 31.83 -49.39 -25.01
C ASN A 24 31.93 -50.09 -26.39
N LYS A 25 32.96 -49.79 -27.19
CA LYS A 25 33.14 -50.35 -28.54
C LYS A 25 33.28 -51.89 -28.54
N GLN A 26 33.85 -52.49 -27.50
CA GLN A 26 33.98 -53.95 -27.39
C GLN A 26 32.62 -54.59 -27.07
N LEU A 27 31.91 -54.07 -26.07
CA LEU A 27 30.58 -54.54 -25.67
C LEU A 27 29.53 -54.35 -26.78
N ARG A 28 29.66 -53.29 -27.57
CA ARG A 28 28.79 -53.03 -28.74
C ARG A 28 28.84 -54.15 -29.78
N ASN A 29 30.01 -54.74 -30.01
CA ASN A 29 30.20 -55.76 -31.04
C ASN A 29 29.90 -57.18 -30.55
N ASN A 30 29.95 -57.40 -29.24
CA ASN A 30 29.85 -58.73 -28.63
C ASN A 30 28.51 -59.02 -27.95
N THR A 31 27.61 -58.01 -27.85
CA THR A 31 26.34 -58.12 -27.13
C THR A 31 25.20 -57.69 -28.04
N GLN A 32 24.09 -58.43 -28.05
CA GLN A 32 22.86 -57.99 -28.71
C GLN A 32 22.00 -57.25 -27.70
N TYR A 33 21.35 -56.20 -28.16
CA TYR A 33 20.50 -55.36 -27.32
C TYR A 33 19.08 -55.43 -27.85
N TYR A 34 18.10 -55.44 -26.95
CA TYR A 34 16.70 -55.56 -27.30
C TYR A 34 15.87 -54.45 -26.66
N CYS A 35 14.86 -53.97 -27.39
CA CYS A 35 13.96 -52.94 -26.90
C CYS A 35 13.11 -53.46 -25.74
N ILE A 36 13.07 -52.71 -24.64
CA ILE A 36 12.28 -53.03 -23.44
C ILE A 36 10.78 -53.12 -23.76
N SER A 37 10.32 -52.33 -24.75
CA SER A 37 8.93 -52.30 -25.17
C SER A 37 8.54 -53.46 -26.08
N CYS A 38 9.16 -53.55 -27.26
CA CYS A 38 8.74 -54.45 -28.33
C CYS A 38 9.61 -55.71 -28.46
N GLY A 39 10.72 -55.81 -27.74
CA GLY A 39 11.65 -56.96 -27.78
C GLY A 39 12.50 -57.06 -29.04
N LYS A 40 12.40 -56.11 -29.97
CA LYS A 40 13.16 -56.11 -31.23
C LYS A 40 14.59 -55.61 -31.03
N GLU A 41 15.48 -55.99 -31.94
CA GLU A 41 16.92 -55.69 -31.87
C GLU A 41 17.21 -54.18 -31.97
N LEU A 42 18.06 -53.70 -31.06
CA LEU A 42 18.56 -52.33 -30.98
C LEU A 42 20.05 -52.29 -31.29
N ILE A 43 20.47 -51.22 -31.95
CA ILE A 43 21.88 -50.90 -32.23
C ILE A 43 22.34 -49.78 -31.30
N PRO A 44 23.46 -49.97 -30.56
CA PRO A 44 24.11 -48.89 -29.83
C PRO A 44 24.71 -47.86 -30.81
N ARG A 45 24.24 -46.62 -30.75
CA ARG A 45 24.77 -45.47 -31.52
C ARG A 45 25.72 -44.67 -30.62
N LEU A 46 27.01 -44.97 -30.73
CA LEU A 46 28.10 -44.33 -29.98
C LEU A 46 28.79 -43.27 -30.86
N GLY A 47 28.13 -42.14 -31.08
CA GLY A 47 28.67 -41.07 -31.92
C GLY A 47 29.51 -40.07 -31.12
N ASP A 48 30.54 -39.48 -31.75
CA ASP A 48 31.44 -38.52 -31.08
C ASP A 48 30.79 -37.14 -30.83
N LYS A 49 29.78 -36.78 -31.62
CA LYS A 49 29.07 -35.48 -31.53
C LYS A 49 27.65 -35.57 -30.96
N ASN A 50 26.99 -36.72 -31.13
CA ASN A 50 25.60 -36.92 -30.70
C ASN A 50 25.58 -37.76 -29.43
N GLN A 51 24.63 -37.47 -28.53
CA GLN A 51 24.45 -38.29 -27.33
C GLN A 51 24.30 -39.77 -27.67
N HIS A 52 24.98 -40.61 -26.91
CA HIS A 52 24.88 -42.06 -27.05
C HIS A 52 23.43 -42.49 -26.81
N HIS A 53 22.90 -43.32 -27.70
CA HIS A 53 21.55 -43.89 -27.56
C HIS A 53 21.47 -45.25 -28.24
N PHE A 54 20.46 -46.04 -27.88
CA PHE A 54 20.01 -47.19 -28.65
C PHE A 54 18.97 -46.75 -29.69
N ALA A 55 19.05 -47.35 -30.87
CA ALA A 55 18.09 -47.14 -31.96
C ALA A 55 17.70 -48.49 -32.58
N HIS A 56 16.47 -48.63 -33.07
CA HIS A 56 16.06 -49.87 -33.75
C HIS A 56 16.93 -50.14 -34.98
N LYS A 57 17.20 -51.43 -35.22
CA LYS A 57 18.01 -51.89 -36.35
C LYS A 57 17.31 -51.67 -37.69
N SER A 58 16.02 -51.97 -37.78
CA SER A 58 15.17 -51.66 -38.94
C SER A 58 14.28 -50.44 -38.67
N SER A 59 14.03 -49.64 -39.72
CA SER A 59 13.05 -48.55 -39.67
C SER A 59 11.62 -49.06 -39.45
N ASP A 60 11.28 -50.23 -39.97
CA ASP A 60 9.93 -50.80 -39.84
C ASP A 60 9.61 -51.19 -38.39
N ASP A 61 10.64 -51.45 -37.59
CA ASP A 61 10.50 -51.78 -36.17
C ASP A 61 10.10 -50.56 -35.33
N THR A 62 10.46 -49.36 -35.78
CA THR A 62 10.06 -48.09 -35.14
C THR A 62 8.56 -47.82 -35.26
N ILE A 63 7.92 -48.32 -36.33
CA ILE A 63 6.48 -48.13 -36.57
C ILE A 63 5.66 -48.89 -35.53
N SER A 64 6.14 -50.05 -35.08
CA SER A 64 5.48 -50.89 -34.07
C SER A 64 5.82 -50.55 -32.62
N CYS A 65 6.77 -49.64 -32.36
CA CYS A 65 7.29 -49.37 -31.02
C CYS A 65 6.87 -47.99 -30.51
N ASN A 66 5.97 -47.95 -29.53
CA ASN A 66 5.54 -46.72 -28.86
C ASN A 66 6.48 -46.36 -27.69
N ASN A 67 6.93 -45.11 -27.65
CA ASN A 67 7.74 -44.55 -26.55
C ASN A 67 7.00 -44.59 -25.21
N GLU A 68 5.68 -44.42 -25.20
CA GLU A 68 4.90 -44.48 -23.95
C GLU A 68 4.97 -45.87 -23.33
N THR A 69 4.78 -46.92 -24.14
CA THR A 69 4.90 -48.32 -23.69
C THR A 69 6.31 -48.64 -23.23
N TYR A 70 7.34 -48.03 -23.85
CA TYR A 70 8.72 -48.14 -23.41
C TYR A 70 8.93 -47.56 -22.02
N LEU A 71 8.54 -46.30 -21.80
CA LEU A 71 8.67 -45.62 -20.51
C LEU A 71 7.87 -46.35 -19.42
N HIS A 72 6.64 -46.78 -19.74
CA HIS A 72 5.75 -47.50 -18.82
C HIS A 72 6.37 -48.80 -18.31
N LYS A 73 6.92 -49.62 -19.23
CA LYS A 73 7.60 -50.88 -18.86
C LYS A 73 8.91 -50.64 -18.12
N LEU A 74 9.73 -49.70 -18.57
CA LEU A 74 11.00 -49.38 -17.93
C LEU A 74 10.77 -48.90 -16.49
N ALA A 75 9.79 -48.02 -16.26
CA ALA A 75 9.46 -47.52 -14.92
C ALA A 75 9.02 -48.65 -13.98
N LYS A 76 8.13 -49.55 -14.44
CA LYS A 76 7.70 -50.72 -13.65
C LYS A 76 8.88 -51.56 -13.16
N ILE A 77 9.79 -51.88 -14.07
CA ILE A 77 10.95 -52.73 -13.77
C ILE A 77 11.87 -51.99 -12.79
N LYS A 78 12.20 -50.72 -13.05
CA LYS A 78 13.11 -49.94 -12.20
C LYS A 78 12.57 -49.71 -10.79
N ILE A 79 11.26 -49.49 -10.65
CA ILE A 79 10.62 -49.38 -9.33
C ILE A 79 10.66 -50.72 -8.59
N LYS A 80 10.41 -51.84 -9.28
CA LYS A 80 10.54 -53.18 -8.67
C LYS A 80 11.97 -53.46 -8.23
N GLU A 81 12.94 -53.27 -9.12
CA GLU A 81 14.38 -53.44 -8.81
C GLU A 81 14.78 -52.60 -7.60
N LYS A 82 14.34 -51.33 -7.57
CA LYS A 82 14.57 -50.45 -6.43
C LYS A 82 13.95 -51.01 -5.16
N PHE A 83 12.67 -51.39 -5.20
CA PHE A 83 11.98 -51.96 -4.03
C PHE A 83 12.73 -53.19 -3.51
N ASP A 84 13.13 -54.12 -4.38
CA ASP A 84 13.80 -55.35 -3.96
C ASP A 84 15.19 -55.06 -3.38
N ARG A 85 15.91 -54.07 -3.93
CA ARG A 85 17.30 -53.72 -3.55
C ARG A 85 17.43 -52.95 -2.24
N VAL A 86 16.53 -52.01 -1.92
CA VAL A 86 16.73 -51.04 -0.81
C VAL A 86 15.99 -51.43 0.47
N ASP A 87 16.51 -51.10 1.65
CA ASP A 87 15.81 -51.38 2.92
C ASP A 87 14.66 -50.41 3.24
N THR A 88 14.68 -49.23 2.63
CA THR A 88 13.69 -48.17 2.86
C THR A 88 13.07 -47.69 1.57
N PHE A 89 11.74 -47.69 1.52
CA PHE A 89 10.95 -47.25 0.37
C PHE A 89 9.94 -46.19 0.83
N ILE A 90 10.34 -44.92 0.79
CA ILE A 90 9.68 -43.85 1.54
C ILE A 90 8.62 -43.14 0.71
N ILE A 91 7.49 -42.79 1.34
CA ILE A 91 6.53 -41.79 0.85
C ILE A 91 6.32 -40.71 1.91
N LYS A 92 5.98 -39.50 1.46
CA LYS A 92 5.52 -38.41 2.32
C LYS A 92 4.01 -38.27 2.27
N LEU A 93 3.40 -38.18 3.44
CA LEU A 93 1.97 -37.97 3.63
C LEU A 93 1.74 -36.73 4.50
N HIS A 94 0.61 -36.08 4.31
CA HIS A 94 0.19 -34.96 5.16
C HIS A 94 -0.82 -35.45 6.20
N LYS A 95 -0.57 -35.08 7.45
CA LYS A 95 -1.45 -35.37 8.58
C LYS A 95 -2.06 -34.06 9.09
N ASN A 96 -3.38 -34.03 9.26
CA ASN A 96 -4.00 -32.93 9.99
C ASN A 96 -3.79 -33.15 11.49
N ILE A 97 -3.21 -32.15 12.15
CA ILE A 97 -3.25 -32.03 13.59
C ILE A 97 -4.33 -31.00 13.89
N ILE A 98 -5.43 -31.46 14.48
CA ILE A 98 -6.58 -30.63 14.82
C ILE A 98 -6.42 -30.17 16.27
N CYS A 99 -6.80 -28.93 16.55
CA CYS A 99 -6.80 -28.43 17.92
C CYS A 99 -7.73 -29.26 18.80
N SER A 100 -7.23 -29.72 19.94
CA SER A 100 -8.01 -30.49 20.93
C SER A 100 -9.25 -29.73 21.43
N SER A 101 -9.20 -28.39 21.44
CA SER A 101 -10.30 -27.51 21.83
C SER A 101 -11.24 -27.15 20.68
N VAL A 102 -11.09 -27.72 19.47
CA VAL A 102 -11.83 -27.30 18.26
C VAL A 102 -13.36 -27.22 18.43
N LYS A 103 -13.94 -28.08 19.29
CA LYS A 103 -15.39 -28.14 19.54
C LYS A 103 -15.91 -27.02 20.45
N THR A 104 -15.05 -26.52 21.35
CA THR A 104 -15.40 -25.50 22.36
C THR A 104 -14.71 -24.16 22.10
N CYS A 105 -13.77 -24.11 21.16
CA CYS A 105 -13.01 -22.91 20.80
C CYS A 105 -13.92 -21.93 20.05
N GLU A 106 -14.09 -20.74 20.61
CA GLU A 106 -14.89 -19.66 20.00
C GLU A 106 -14.28 -19.11 18.70
N PHE A 107 -12.98 -19.31 18.48
CA PHE A 107 -12.26 -18.90 17.27
C PHE A 107 -12.22 -19.99 16.19
N SER A 108 -12.64 -21.20 16.53
CA SER A 108 -12.68 -22.33 15.60
C SER A 108 -13.90 -22.24 14.69
N GLN A 109 -13.69 -22.37 13.38
CA GLN A 109 -14.77 -22.62 12.41
C GLN A 109 -14.88 -24.12 12.08
N GLY A 110 -14.34 -24.96 12.97
CA GLY A 110 -14.30 -26.42 12.84
C GLY A 110 -12.91 -26.98 12.57
N ALA A 111 -12.87 -28.30 12.39
CA ALA A 111 -11.64 -29.09 12.25
C ALA A 111 -10.74 -28.68 11.06
N LYS A 112 -11.29 -27.98 10.07
CA LYS A 112 -10.53 -27.54 8.89
C LYS A 112 -9.79 -26.21 9.08
N THR A 113 -10.18 -25.39 10.05
CA THR A 113 -9.60 -24.05 10.26
C THR A 113 -8.75 -23.98 11.52
N CYS A 114 -9.09 -24.76 12.54
CA CYS A 114 -8.29 -24.89 13.74
C CYS A 114 -7.39 -26.13 13.67
N CYS A 115 -6.54 -26.20 12.64
CA CYS A 115 -5.61 -27.30 12.43
C CYS A 115 -4.31 -26.83 11.80
N GLU A 116 -3.24 -27.60 12.01
CA GLU A 116 -1.98 -27.49 11.29
C GLU A 116 -1.76 -28.74 10.43
N GLN A 117 -1.02 -28.57 9.34
CA GLN A 117 -0.58 -29.67 8.49
C GLN A 117 0.82 -30.10 8.94
N GLN A 118 0.96 -31.39 9.25
CA GLN A 118 2.24 -31.99 9.60
C GLN A 118 2.64 -33.02 8.55
N GLU A 119 3.84 -32.88 7.99
CA GLU A 119 4.42 -33.91 7.12
C GLU A 119 4.77 -35.16 7.94
N LYS A 120 4.38 -36.33 7.43
CA LYS A 120 4.72 -37.63 7.99
C LYS A 120 5.42 -38.48 6.93
N ILE A 121 6.65 -38.85 7.25
CA ILE A 121 7.46 -39.79 6.48
C ILE A 121 7.00 -41.22 6.82
N VAL A 122 6.69 -42.01 5.79
CA VAL A 122 6.25 -43.41 5.92
C VAL A 122 7.14 -44.30 5.06
N ASN A 123 7.76 -45.31 5.67
CA ASN A 123 8.46 -46.37 4.94
C ASN A 123 7.45 -47.46 4.55
N LEU A 124 7.21 -47.63 3.25
CA LEU A 124 6.32 -48.67 2.71
C LEU A 124 6.83 -50.08 3.01
N LYS A 125 8.15 -50.31 3.12
CA LYS A 125 8.70 -51.62 3.51
C LYS A 125 8.36 -52.04 4.93
N SER A 126 7.97 -51.11 5.79
CA SER A 126 7.43 -51.45 7.12
C SER A 126 6.05 -52.11 7.05
N TYR A 127 5.38 -52.02 5.89
CA TYR A 127 4.03 -52.54 5.66
C TYR A 127 3.99 -53.60 4.57
N TYR A 128 4.82 -53.52 3.53
CA TYR A 128 4.79 -54.44 2.40
C TYR A 128 6.14 -55.14 2.24
N ASP A 129 6.12 -56.44 2.01
CA ASP A 129 7.31 -57.28 1.81
C ASP A 129 7.39 -57.87 0.40
N THR A 130 6.30 -57.78 -0.36
CA THR A 130 6.17 -58.40 -1.69
C THR A 130 5.86 -57.33 -2.73
N CYS A 131 6.59 -57.33 -3.84
CA CYS A 131 6.42 -56.39 -4.97
C CYS A 131 6.32 -57.16 -6.28
N THR A 132 5.16 -57.07 -6.96
CA THR A 132 4.87 -57.78 -8.21
C THR A 132 4.46 -56.83 -9.32
N ILE A 133 4.94 -57.05 -10.54
CA ILE A 133 4.58 -56.26 -11.71
C ILE A 133 3.37 -56.90 -12.40
N GLU A 134 2.44 -56.07 -12.90
CA GLU A 134 1.33 -56.51 -13.76
C GLU A 134 0.39 -57.56 -13.14
N LYS A 135 0.17 -57.47 -11.82
CA LYS A 135 -0.68 -58.42 -11.09
C LYS A 135 -2.15 -57.98 -11.08
N GLN A 136 -3.05 -58.93 -11.30
CA GLN A 136 -4.50 -58.73 -11.21
C GLN A 136 -4.95 -58.66 -9.75
N ILE A 137 -5.76 -57.66 -9.41
CA ILE A 137 -6.41 -57.47 -8.11
C ILE A 137 -7.89 -57.12 -8.31
N GLY A 138 -8.77 -58.08 -8.02
CA GLY A 138 -10.19 -57.98 -8.36
C GLY A 138 -10.38 -57.73 -9.86
N ASN A 139 -11.07 -56.64 -10.22
CA ASN A 139 -11.33 -56.27 -11.61
C ASN A 139 -10.21 -55.44 -12.25
N PHE A 140 -9.17 -55.08 -11.48
CA PHE A 140 -8.11 -54.19 -11.95
C PHE A 140 -6.80 -54.94 -12.14
N LYS A 141 -6.03 -54.56 -13.17
CA LYS A 141 -4.61 -54.93 -13.28
C LYS A 141 -3.78 -53.77 -12.75
N ALA A 142 -2.97 -54.05 -11.73
CA ALA A 142 -2.04 -53.08 -11.16
C ALA A 142 -0.74 -53.09 -11.95
N ASP A 143 -0.16 -51.93 -12.23
CA ASP A 143 1.15 -51.85 -12.87
C ASP A 143 2.23 -52.46 -11.97
N ILE A 144 2.21 -52.09 -10.69
CA ILE A 144 2.93 -52.75 -9.61
C ILE A 144 1.98 -52.92 -8.43
N LEU A 145 1.97 -54.10 -7.83
CA LEU A 145 1.21 -54.41 -6.62
C LEU A 145 2.18 -54.68 -5.46
N LEU A 146 2.03 -53.90 -4.39
CA LEU A 146 2.69 -54.12 -3.11
C LEU A 146 1.76 -54.88 -2.17
N GLU A 147 2.26 -55.98 -1.61
CA GLU A 147 1.53 -56.88 -0.73
C GLU A 147 2.34 -57.17 0.54
N ASN A 148 1.63 -57.64 1.57
CA ASN A 148 2.26 -58.21 2.76
C ASN A 148 1.93 -59.70 2.82
N SER A 149 2.96 -60.53 2.87
CA SER A 149 2.83 -61.99 2.90
C SER A 149 2.33 -62.54 4.24
N THR A 150 2.44 -61.76 5.32
CA THR A 150 2.18 -62.19 6.71
C THR A 150 0.99 -61.51 7.37
N ARG A 151 0.71 -60.24 7.03
CA ARG A 151 -0.32 -59.41 7.67
C ARG A 151 -1.47 -59.14 6.69
N PRO A 152 -2.74 -59.24 7.14
CA PRO A 152 -3.89 -58.93 6.31
C PRO A 152 -4.07 -57.40 6.20
N ILE A 153 -3.23 -56.74 5.41
CA ILE A 153 -3.37 -55.33 5.06
C ILE A 153 -3.83 -55.21 3.60
N LYS A 154 -4.51 -54.11 3.26
CA LYS A 154 -4.91 -53.86 1.87
C LYS A 154 -3.67 -53.73 0.99
N PRO A 155 -3.63 -54.36 -0.20
CA PRO A 155 -2.52 -54.19 -1.13
C PRO A 155 -2.49 -52.75 -1.65
N LEU A 156 -1.29 -52.23 -1.91
CA LEU A 156 -1.08 -50.90 -2.47
C LEU A 156 -0.72 -51.01 -3.94
N LEU A 157 -1.39 -50.22 -4.78
CA LEU A 157 -1.14 -50.17 -6.20
C LEU A 157 -0.19 -49.01 -6.48
N ILE A 158 0.85 -49.27 -7.26
CA ILE A 158 1.66 -48.22 -7.88
C ILE A 158 1.31 -48.23 -9.37
N GLU A 159 0.79 -47.12 -9.87
CA GLU A 159 0.33 -46.93 -11.25
C GLU A 159 1.27 -45.95 -11.97
N ILE A 160 1.70 -46.28 -13.18
CA ILE A 160 2.59 -45.41 -13.95
C ILE A 160 1.76 -44.60 -14.94
N CYS A 161 1.72 -43.29 -14.76
CA CYS A 161 1.02 -42.36 -15.66
C CYS A 161 2.00 -41.75 -16.65
N VAL A 162 1.96 -42.18 -17.91
CA VAL A 162 2.72 -41.53 -18.99
C VAL A 162 1.87 -40.46 -19.67
N THR A 163 0.71 -40.87 -20.18
CA THR A 163 -0.24 -39.99 -20.89
C THR A 163 -1.63 -40.00 -20.28
N HIS A 164 -2.07 -41.15 -19.77
CA HIS A 164 -3.40 -41.32 -19.22
C HIS A 164 -3.33 -41.51 -17.70
N PRO A 165 -4.02 -40.66 -16.92
CA PRO A 165 -4.10 -40.84 -15.48
C PRO A 165 -5.00 -42.02 -15.12
N CYS A 166 -4.94 -42.40 -13.85
CA CYS A 166 -5.69 -43.46 -13.22
C CYS A 166 -7.19 -43.25 -13.44
N SER A 167 -7.90 -44.31 -13.84
CA SER A 167 -9.34 -44.20 -14.09
C SER A 167 -10.11 -43.89 -12.79
N GLU A 168 -11.18 -43.10 -12.91
CA GLU A 168 -12.05 -42.79 -11.76
C GLU A 168 -12.60 -44.06 -11.10
N GLU A 169 -12.89 -45.10 -11.88
CA GLU A 169 -13.36 -46.39 -11.37
C GLU A 169 -12.31 -47.06 -10.46
N LYS A 170 -11.03 -47.00 -10.85
CA LYS A 170 -9.93 -47.53 -10.03
C LYS A 170 -9.73 -46.68 -8.77
N ILE A 171 -9.79 -45.35 -8.86
CA ILE A 171 -9.73 -44.45 -7.69
C ILE A 171 -10.90 -44.71 -6.72
N ASN A 172 -12.10 -44.95 -7.25
CA ASN A 172 -13.31 -45.19 -6.46
C ASN A 172 -13.34 -46.57 -5.79
N SER A 173 -12.46 -47.50 -6.18
CA SER A 173 -12.35 -48.84 -5.57
C SER A 173 -11.94 -48.87 -4.09
N LYS A 174 -11.49 -47.74 -3.53
CA LYS A 174 -10.96 -47.61 -2.16
C LYS A 174 -9.68 -48.43 -1.90
N LEU A 175 -9.00 -48.87 -2.96
CA LEU A 175 -7.64 -49.39 -2.88
C LEU A 175 -6.64 -48.24 -2.73
N PRO A 176 -5.61 -48.37 -1.86
CA PRO A 176 -4.50 -47.43 -1.78
C PRO A 176 -3.75 -47.39 -3.12
N ILE A 177 -3.61 -46.21 -3.72
CA ILE A 177 -2.94 -46.02 -5.00
C ILE A 177 -1.89 -44.92 -4.88
N ILE A 178 -0.71 -45.16 -5.44
CA ILE A 178 0.31 -44.14 -5.73
C ILE A 178 0.46 -44.08 -7.24
N GLU A 179 0.04 -42.98 -7.85
CA GLU A 179 0.22 -42.72 -9.27
C GLU A 179 1.51 -41.92 -9.48
N ILE A 180 2.39 -42.45 -10.32
CA ILE A 180 3.70 -41.88 -10.60
C ILE A 180 3.71 -41.33 -12.02
N PRO A 181 3.79 -40.01 -12.21
CA PRO A 181 3.95 -39.43 -13.54
C PRO A 181 5.35 -39.73 -14.08
N VAL A 182 5.43 -40.20 -15.33
CA VAL A 182 6.68 -40.48 -16.04
C VAL A 182 6.58 -39.95 -17.46
N SER A 183 7.37 -38.93 -17.79
CA SER A 183 7.43 -38.30 -19.10
C SER A 183 8.72 -38.60 -19.85
N SER A 184 9.77 -39.01 -19.13
CA SER A 184 11.11 -39.26 -19.67
C SER A 184 11.86 -40.35 -18.91
N GLU A 185 12.96 -40.82 -19.48
CA GLU A 185 13.88 -41.74 -18.80
C GLU A 185 14.61 -41.08 -17.62
N ASP A 186 14.76 -39.76 -17.63
CA ASP A 186 15.39 -39.01 -16.54
C ASP A 186 14.49 -39.01 -15.29
N ASP A 187 13.16 -38.99 -15.46
CA ASP A 187 12.21 -39.15 -14.35
C ASP A 187 12.37 -40.54 -13.69
N ILE A 188 12.58 -41.58 -14.49
CA ILE A 188 12.81 -42.95 -14.00
C ILE A 188 14.14 -43.03 -13.25
N LYS A 189 15.16 -42.34 -13.73
CA LYS A 189 16.47 -42.24 -13.06
C LYS A 189 16.35 -41.48 -11.73
N GLU A 190 15.58 -40.40 -11.66
CA GLU A 190 15.27 -39.73 -10.39
C GLU A 190 14.57 -40.68 -9.42
N ILE A 191 13.58 -41.45 -9.90
CA ILE A 191 12.91 -42.46 -9.08
C ILE A 191 13.91 -43.49 -8.56
N GLU A 192 14.87 -43.95 -9.37
CA GLU A 192 15.89 -44.90 -8.93
C GLU A 192 16.79 -44.33 -7.82
N MET A 193 17.23 -43.07 -7.98
CA MET A 193 18.20 -42.42 -7.09
C MET A 193 17.57 -41.82 -5.83
N SER A 194 16.31 -41.38 -5.88
CA SER A 194 15.62 -40.74 -4.77
C SER A 194 15.28 -41.74 -3.67
N THR A 195 15.38 -41.35 -2.40
CA THR A 195 14.85 -42.16 -1.28
C THR A 195 13.33 -42.11 -1.22
N GLU A 196 12.74 -40.99 -1.63
CA GLU A 196 11.30 -40.76 -1.66
C GLU A 196 10.69 -41.17 -3.00
N LEU A 197 9.58 -41.89 -2.95
CA LEU A 197 8.70 -42.14 -4.08
C LEU A 197 7.65 -41.03 -4.16
N LYS A 198 7.83 -40.12 -5.12
CA LYS A 198 6.90 -39.05 -5.40
C LYS A 198 5.79 -39.53 -6.35
N GLY A 199 4.59 -39.02 -6.14
CA GLY A 199 3.41 -39.41 -6.89
C GLY A 199 2.13 -38.93 -6.22
N ASP A 200 1.05 -38.89 -6.99
CA ASP A 200 -0.29 -38.59 -6.52
C ASP A 200 -0.84 -39.79 -5.73
N LYS A 201 -1.53 -39.49 -4.63
CA LYS A 201 -1.88 -40.50 -3.63
C LYS A 201 -3.38 -40.55 -3.47
N TYR A 202 -3.98 -41.68 -3.82
CA TYR A 202 -5.42 -41.90 -3.70
C TYR A 202 -5.71 -42.94 -2.63
N ASN A 203 -6.73 -42.69 -1.81
CA ASN A 203 -7.16 -43.56 -0.71
C ASN A 203 -6.07 -43.90 0.33
N ILE A 204 -5.01 -43.10 0.42
CA ILE A 204 -3.98 -43.18 1.46
C ILE A 204 -4.21 -42.02 2.42
N THR A 205 -4.93 -42.26 3.52
CA THR A 205 -5.22 -41.23 4.52
C THR A 205 -4.56 -41.57 5.86
N LEU A 206 -3.98 -40.55 6.49
CA LEU A 206 -3.56 -40.64 7.88
C LEU A 206 -4.76 -40.29 8.77
N LYS A 207 -4.91 -40.99 9.88
CA LYS A 207 -5.88 -40.59 10.91
C LYS A 207 -5.50 -39.22 11.45
N ASP A 208 -6.46 -38.32 11.55
CA ASP A 208 -6.27 -37.03 12.22
C ASP A 208 -5.75 -37.26 13.66
N ALA A 209 -4.93 -36.33 14.14
CA ALA A 209 -4.54 -36.30 15.55
C ALA A 209 -5.05 -35.02 16.22
N TYR A 210 -5.24 -35.11 17.53
CA TYR A 210 -5.71 -34.00 18.34
C TYR A 210 -4.63 -33.60 19.33
N LYS A 211 -4.27 -32.32 19.35
CA LYS A 211 -3.30 -31.74 20.29
C LYS A 211 -3.71 -30.31 20.65
N PRO A 212 -3.30 -29.77 21.81
CA PRO A 212 -3.42 -28.33 22.07
C PRO A 212 -2.62 -27.57 21.00
N LEU A 213 -3.27 -26.64 20.31
CA LEU A 213 -2.66 -25.80 19.29
C LEU A 213 -2.92 -24.33 19.59
N GLU A 214 -1.96 -23.49 19.24
CA GLU A 214 -2.09 -22.03 19.21
C GLU A 214 -2.09 -21.61 17.74
N ILE A 215 -3.27 -21.30 17.22
CA ILE A 215 -3.43 -20.89 15.83
C ILE A 215 -3.35 -19.37 15.78
N GLU A 216 -2.52 -18.86 14.87
CA GLU A 216 -2.45 -17.44 14.56
C GLU A 216 -3.62 -17.02 13.67
N TYR A 217 -4.25 -15.91 14.04
CA TYR A 217 -5.32 -15.28 13.25
C TYR A 217 -4.88 -13.88 12.83
N PRO A 218 -5.27 -13.44 11.62
CA PRO A 218 -5.22 -12.03 11.26
C PRO A 218 -6.28 -11.27 12.06
N VAL A 219 -5.87 -10.23 12.78
CA VAL A 219 -6.69 -9.46 13.71
C VAL A 219 -6.49 -7.97 13.51
N GLN A 220 -7.57 -7.22 13.58
CA GLN A 220 -7.57 -5.77 13.77
C GLN A 220 -8.09 -5.43 15.15
N LYS A 221 -7.49 -4.45 15.82
CA LYS A 221 -7.97 -3.96 17.13
C LYS A 221 -8.45 -2.52 17.03
N TYR A 222 -9.55 -2.25 17.72
CA TYR A 222 -10.12 -0.91 17.79
C TYR A 222 -10.39 -0.52 19.24
N ALA A 223 -10.13 0.74 19.55
CA ALA A 223 -10.40 1.33 20.84
C ALA A 223 -11.09 2.69 20.70
N LEU A 224 -12.13 2.94 21.49
CA LEU A 224 -12.82 4.22 21.60
C LEU A 224 -12.57 4.82 22.98
N PHE A 225 -12.26 6.11 23.05
CA PHE A 225 -11.90 6.79 24.30
C PHE A 225 -12.95 7.83 24.73
N SER A 226 -12.86 8.29 25.97
CA SER A 226 -13.73 9.35 26.52
C SER A 226 -13.58 10.71 25.81
N SER A 227 -12.50 10.92 25.06
CA SER A 227 -12.35 12.11 24.20
C SER A 227 -13.22 12.06 22.94
N GLY A 228 -13.85 10.91 22.66
CA GLY A 228 -14.57 10.64 21.41
C GLY A 228 -13.64 10.24 20.25
N LYS A 229 -12.31 10.29 20.46
CA LYS A 229 -11.34 9.73 19.51
C LYS A 229 -11.39 8.21 19.57
N TYR A 230 -11.06 7.60 18.45
CA TYR A 230 -10.78 6.17 18.37
C TYR A 230 -9.38 5.93 17.84
N HIS A 231 -8.87 4.75 18.12
CA HIS A 231 -7.61 4.24 17.58
C HIS A 231 -7.89 2.88 16.93
N ASN A 232 -7.17 2.60 15.86
CA ASN A 232 -7.17 1.31 15.20
C ASN A 232 -5.74 0.83 15.01
N GLU A 233 -5.51 -0.44 15.29
CA GLU A 233 -4.29 -1.15 14.93
C GLU A 233 -4.58 -1.92 13.65
N ASP A 234 -3.74 -1.70 12.62
CA ASP A 234 -3.85 -2.40 11.35
C ASP A 234 -3.67 -3.91 11.50
N CYS A 235 -4.07 -4.68 10.49
CA CYS A 235 -4.10 -6.14 10.57
C CYS A 235 -2.74 -6.74 10.95
N TYR A 236 -2.68 -7.43 12.09
CA TYR A 236 -1.52 -8.21 12.55
C TYR A 236 -1.92 -9.63 12.92
N LYS A 237 -0.93 -10.52 13.04
CA LYS A 237 -1.15 -11.91 13.46
C LYS A 237 -0.99 -12.04 14.97
N THR A 238 -1.92 -12.74 15.61
CA THR A 238 -1.85 -13.06 17.04
C THR A 238 -2.56 -14.39 17.32
N THR A 239 -2.24 -15.03 18.44
CA THR A 239 -2.79 -16.34 18.78
C THR A 239 -4.20 -16.22 19.32
N CYS A 240 -5.01 -17.28 19.19
CA CYS A 240 -6.35 -17.34 19.78
C CYS A 240 -6.44 -17.03 21.29
N LYS A 241 -5.33 -17.13 22.04
CA LYS A 241 -5.28 -16.74 23.46
C LYS A 241 -5.22 -15.22 23.64
N GLU A 242 -4.48 -14.55 22.77
CA GLU A 242 -4.15 -13.12 22.87
C GLU A 242 -5.22 -12.21 22.26
N ILE A 243 -6.08 -12.74 21.38
CA ILE A 243 -7.20 -11.98 20.76
C ILE A 243 -8.08 -11.32 21.82
N THR A 244 -8.24 -11.94 22.99
CA THR A 244 -9.08 -11.41 24.07
C THR A 244 -8.37 -10.47 25.04
N MET A 245 -7.05 -10.27 24.88
CA MET A 245 -6.26 -9.50 25.83
C MET A 245 -6.44 -7.99 25.62
N PRO A 246 -6.74 -7.22 26.69
CA PRO A 246 -6.87 -5.78 26.62
C PRO A 246 -5.52 -5.10 26.37
N GLN A 247 -5.50 -4.18 25.41
CA GLN A 247 -4.35 -3.33 25.09
C GLN A 247 -4.54 -1.90 25.59
N TYR A 248 -5.77 -1.39 25.62
CA TYR A 248 -6.04 0.03 25.84
C TYR A 248 -6.72 0.25 27.19
N LYS A 249 -5.92 0.41 28.25
CA LYS A 249 -6.42 0.58 29.63
C LYS A 249 -7.52 1.65 29.77
N GLN A 250 -7.36 2.78 29.07
CA GLN A 250 -8.27 3.93 29.12
C GLN A 250 -9.43 3.87 28.10
N ALA A 251 -9.50 2.85 27.24
CA ALA A 251 -10.59 2.72 26.29
C ALA A 251 -11.93 2.53 27.02
N LEU A 252 -13.01 3.05 26.47
CA LEU A 252 -14.38 2.77 26.91
C LEU A 252 -14.99 1.62 26.11
N LEU A 253 -14.66 1.51 24.82
CA LEU A 253 -14.94 0.34 24.00
C LEU A 253 -13.60 -0.18 23.45
N GLU A 254 -13.34 -1.47 23.60
CA GLU A 254 -12.21 -2.14 22.95
C GLU A 254 -12.73 -3.42 22.30
N ILE A 255 -12.39 -3.63 21.03
CA ILE A 255 -12.79 -4.82 20.28
C ILE A 255 -11.63 -5.39 19.46
N SER A 256 -11.68 -6.70 19.25
CA SER A 256 -10.88 -7.41 18.26
C SER A 256 -11.76 -7.93 17.13
N VAL A 257 -11.28 -7.79 15.91
CA VAL A 257 -11.93 -8.28 14.71
C VAL A 257 -11.00 -9.25 14.03
N TYR A 258 -11.44 -10.50 13.87
CA TYR A 258 -10.61 -11.58 13.35
C TYR A 258 -11.24 -12.21 12.13
N ASP A 259 -10.42 -12.66 11.17
CA ASP A 259 -10.90 -13.34 9.96
C ASP A 259 -11.94 -12.52 9.15
N GLN A 260 -11.93 -11.20 9.30
CA GLN A 260 -12.69 -10.25 8.49
C GLN A 260 -12.01 -8.88 8.55
N TYR A 261 -12.35 -8.01 7.61
CA TYR A 261 -11.82 -6.65 7.56
C TYR A 261 -12.83 -5.63 8.07
N PHE A 262 -12.40 -4.79 9.01
CA PHE A 262 -13.07 -3.56 9.40
C PHE A 262 -12.33 -2.35 8.83
N ASP A 263 -13.09 -1.38 8.34
CA ASP A 263 -12.60 -0.01 8.21
C ASP A 263 -13.07 0.84 9.39
N ASN A 264 -12.51 2.04 9.51
CA ASN A 264 -12.83 2.94 10.62
C ASN A 264 -14.32 3.34 10.66
N ASN A 265 -14.97 3.43 9.51
CA ASN A 265 -16.40 3.76 9.45
C ASN A 265 -17.25 2.61 9.99
N TYR A 266 -16.87 1.37 9.68
CA TYR A 266 -17.56 0.17 10.15
C TYR A 266 -17.39 0.01 11.66
N PHE A 267 -16.22 0.32 12.22
CA PHE A 267 -16.05 0.37 13.68
C PHE A 267 -17.02 1.35 14.35
N LEU A 268 -17.14 2.56 13.82
CA LEU A 268 -18.05 3.59 14.35
C LEU A 268 -19.52 3.15 14.26
N LEU A 269 -19.92 2.53 13.15
CA LEU A 269 -21.28 1.98 12.97
C LEU A 269 -21.55 0.79 13.90
N TYR A 270 -20.56 -0.06 14.12
CA TYR A 270 -20.65 -1.17 15.06
C TYR A 270 -20.83 -0.65 16.49
N ALA A 271 -20.02 0.32 16.91
CA ALA A 271 -20.17 0.96 18.20
C ALA A 271 -21.56 1.63 18.35
N GLN A 272 -22.10 2.26 17.30
CA GLN A 272 -23.49 2.74 17.30
C GLN A 272 -24.52 1.61 17.47
N SER A 273 -24.31 0.45 16.83
CA SER A 273 -25.21 -0.71 17.02
C SER A 273 -25.17 -1.30 18.43
N LEU A 274 -24.08 -1.10 19.17
CA LEU A 274 -23.98 -1.41 20.60
C LEU A 274 -24.69 -0.37 21.50
N GLY A 275 -25.21 0.72 20.91
CA GLY A 275 -25.92 1.78 21.64
C GLY A 275 -25.08 3.00 21.99
N TYR A 276 -23.80 3.06 21.59
CA TYR A 276 -22.98 4.24 21.81
C TYR A 276 -23.55 5.42 21.00
N ASN A 277 -23.77 6.56 21.65
CA ASN A 277 -24.28 7.78 21.01
C ASN A 277 -23.18 8.48 20.19
N ILE A 278 -22.52 7.75 19.31
CA ILE A 278 -21.44 8.28 18.47
C ILE A 278 -22.02 9.09 17.33
N LYS A 279 -21.42 10.26 17.08
CA LYS A 279 -21.64 11.04 15.87
C LYS A 279 -20.29 11.41 15.29
N ASP A 280 -20.06 11.07 14.03
CA ASP A 280 -18.82 11.41 13.33
C ASP A 280 -19.13 11.80 11.88
N CYS A 281 -18.53 12.89 11.40
CA CYS A 281 -18.79 13.36 10.05
C CYS A 281 -18.44 12.30 8.99
N SER A 282 -17.43 11.45 9.20
CA SER A 282 -17.04 10.38 8.26
C SER A 282 -18.18 9.42 7.90
N ILE A 283 -19.12 9.17 8.81
CA ILE A 283 -20.29 8.30 8.59
C ILE A 283 -21.57 9.08 8.26
N CYS A 284 -21.49 10.41 8.08
CA CYS A 284 -22.61 11.26 7.70
C CYS A 284 -22.90 11.19 6.19
N GLN A 285 -24.18 11.22 5.80
CA GLN A 285 -24.59 11.22 4.38
C GLN A 285 -24.08 12.43 3.58
N HIS A 286 -23.71 13.51 4.26
CA HIS A 286 -23.23 14.75 3.65
C HIS A 286 -21.71 14.82 3.56
N TYR A 287 -20.98 13.84 4.07
CA TYR A 287 -19.53 13.82 4.00
C TYR A 287 -19.06 13.07 2.76
N LYS A 288 -18.17 13.68 1.99
CA LYS A 288 -17.58 13.07 0.80
C LYS A 288 -16.08 12.89 0.99
N VAL A 289 -15.60 11.71 0.59
CA VAL A 289 -14.20 11.34 0.50
C VAL A 289 -13.88 11.10 -0.98
N ASN A 290 -12.78 11.66 -1.48
CA ASN A 290 -12.29 11.36 -2.82
C ASN A 290 -10.76 11.23 -2.78
N TYR A 291 -10.28 10.01 -2.98
CA TYR A 291 -8.86 9.68 -2.94
C TYR A 291 -8.22 10.11 -4.27
N GLY A 292 -7.66 11.32 -4.29
CA GLY A 292 -7.01 11.88 -5.48
C GLY A 292 -7.01 13.41 -5.57
N TYR A 293 -7.79 14.09 -4.74
CA TYR A 293 -7.88 15.56 -4.72
C TYR A 293 -7.58 16.11 -3.33
N SER A 294 -6.71 17.12 -3.25
CA SER A 294 -6.26 17.75 -2.00
C SER A 294 -7.37 18.47 -1.19
N ASP A 295 -8.51 18.71 -1.82
CA ASP A 295 -9.64 19.41 -1.22
C ASP A 295 -10.61 18.51 -0.43
N TYR A 296 -10.42 17.19 -0.47
CA TYR A 296 -11.22 16.19 0.24
C TYR A 296 -10.47 15.62 1.47
N PRO A 297 -11.19 15.04 2.45
CA PRO A 297 -12.64 14.95 2.56
C PRO A 297 -13.31 16.27 2.99
N LEU A 298 -14.59 16.45 2.67
CA LEU A 298 -15.35 17.68 2.99
C LEU A 298 -16.84 17.43 3.25
N CYS A 299 -17.46 18.34 4.00
CA CYS A 299 -18.90 18.35 4.23
C CYS A 299 -19.62 19.07 3.09
N MET A 300 -20.53 18.42 2.37
CA MET A 300 -21.26 18.96 1.22
C MET A 300 -22.25 20.08 1.56
N LYS A 301 -22.61 20.25 2.83
CA LYS A 301 -23.51 21.30 3.31
C LYS A 301 -22.82 22.65 3.48
N TYR A 302 -21.49 22.73 3.35
CA TYR A 302 -20.72 23.95 3.62
C TYR A 302 -21.13 25.15 2.76
N LYS A 303 -21.50 24.93 1.50
CA LYS A 303 -21.91 26.00 0.58
C LYS A 303 -23.31 26.52 0.85
N LYS A 304 -24.27 25.62 1.14
CA LYS A 304 -25.70 25.95 1.23
C LYS A 304 -26.12 26.33 2.65
N ASN A 305 -25.45 25.78 3.66
CA ASN A 305 -25.89 25.84 5.05
C ASN A 305 -24.78 26.29 6.02
N ASN A 306 -23.69 26.86 5.49
CA ASN A 306 -22.58 27.42 6.27
C ASN A 306 -21.96 26.46 7.29
N THR A 307 -22.03 25.14 7.07
CA THR A 307 -21.28 24.17 7.89
C THR A 307 -19.77 24.29 7.59
N PRO A 308 -18.87 23.89 8.51
CA PRO A 308 -17.44 23.86 8.22
C PRO A 308 -17.14 23.04 6.96
N LYS A 309 -16.20 23.50 6.13
CA LYS A 309 -15.80 22.75 4.92
C LYS A 309 -15.14 21.43 5.32
N LYS A 310 -14.21 21.48 6.26
CA LYS A 310 -13.52 20.32 6.85
C LYS A 310 -13.89 20.24 8.34
N PRO A 311 -14.98 19.56 8.69
CA PRO A 311 -15.48 19.56 10.06
C PRO A 311 -14.50 18.82 10.99
N TYR A 312 -14.25 19.42 12.15
CA TYR A 312 -13.62 18.72 13.27
C TYR A 312 -14.47 17.51 13.68
N PHE A 313 -13.86 16.42 14.15
CA PHE A 313 -14.58 15.16 14.38
C PHE A 313 -15.75 15.30 15.37
N LEU A 314 -15.63 16.15 16.41
CA LEU A 314 -16.74 16.45 17.33
C LEU A 314 -17.83 17.38 16.77
N TYR A 315 -17.63 18.02 15.61
CA TYR A 315 -18.63 18.93 15.03
C TYR A 315 -19.96 18.22 14.76
N ALA A 316 -19.92 16.92 14.45
CA ALA A 316 -21.10 16.11 14.18
C ALA A 316 -22.13 16.13 15.34
N TYR A 317 -21.68 16.31 16.59
CA TYR A 317 -22.56 16.31 17.76
C TYR A 317 -23.48 17.52 17.85
N GLN A 318 -23.06 18.66 17.29
CA GLN A 318 -23.84 19.90 17.27
C GLN A 318 -24.46 20.22 15.89
N CYS A 319 -24.11 19.45 14.85
CA CYS A 319 -24.55 19.73 13.49
C CYS A 319 -26.05 19.41 13.33
N PRO A 320 -26.92 20.39 13.00
CA PRO A 320 -28.36 20.16 12.84
C PRO A 320 -28.69 19.36 11.57
N TYR A 321 -27.74 19.24 10.64
CA TYR A 321 -27.88 18.48 9.40
C TYR A 321 -27.24 17.09 9.47
N TYR A 322 -26.74 16.67 10.65
CA TYR A 322 -26.12 15.37 10.79
C TYR A 322 -27.17 14.25 10.64
N THR A 323 -26.91 13.35 9.71
CA THR A 323 -27.74 12.17 9.46
C THR A 323 -26.84 11.06 8.93
N ILE A 324 -27.00 9.84 9.45
CA ILE A 324 -26.19 8.67 9.08
C ILE A 324 -26.34 8.38 7.57
N ASN A 325 -25.22 8.05 6.93
CA ASN A 325 -25.23 7.58 5.56
C ASN A 325 -25.85 6.17 5.48
N GLN A 326 -27.11 6.10 5.04
CA GLN A 326 -27.83 4.82 4.96
C GLN A 326 -27.18 3.81 4.01
N LYS A 327 -26.58 4.26 2.89
CA LYS A 327 -25.89 3.34 1.98
C LYS A 327 -24.68 2.69 2.65
N LEU A 328 -23.90 3.47 3.40
CA LEU A 328 -22.76 2.98 4.17
C LEU A 328 -23.22 2.03 5.29
N ASN A 329 -24.29 2.38 6.00
CA ASN A 329 -24.88 1.56 7.05
C ASN A 329 -25.39 0.20 6.52
N THR A 330 -26.08 0.19 5.37
CA THR A 330 -26.51 -1.06 4.72
C THR A 330 -25.31 -1.91 4.30
N LYS A 331 -24.26 -1.28 3.75
CA LYS A 331 -23.03 -1.99 3.38
C LYS A 331 -22.38 -2.65 4.60
N TYR A 332 -22.22 -1.89 5.69
CA TYR A 332 -21.78 -2.39 6.99
C TYR A 332 -22.57 -3.63 7.42
N LYS A 333 -23.91 -3.53 7.50
CA LYS A 333 -24.78 -4.65 7.92
C LYS A 333 -24.65 -5.89 7.03
N SER A 334 -24.40 -5.72 5.73
CA SER A 334 -24.24 -6.83 4.79
C SER A 334 -22.84 -7.47 4.80
N SER A 335 -21.80 -6.72 5.18
CA SER A 335 -20.40 -7.15 5.09
C SER A 335 -19.83 -7.69 6.39
N VAL A 336 -20.47 -7.39 7.52
CA VAL A 336 -19.90 -7.64 8.85
C VAL A 336 -20.55 -8.86 9.49
N THR A 337 -19.72 -9.79 9.94
CA THR A 337 -20.16 -10.94 10.71
C THR A 337 -19.89 -10.69 12.18
N GLU A 338 -20.93 -10.45 12.98
CA GLU A 338 -20.75 -10.13 14.42
C GLU A 338 -20.06 -11.25 15.20
N LYS A 339 -20.22 -12.51 14.79
CA LYS A 339 -19.52 -13.67 15.38
C LYS A 339 -17.98 -13.60 15.25
N LYS A 340 -17.47 -12.74 14.36
CA LYS A 340 -16.04 -12.50 14.12
C LYS A 340 -15.52 -11.25 14.86
N ILE A 341 -16.34 -10.69 15.76
CA ILE A 341 -16.00 -9.54 16.58
C ILE A 341 -16.01 -9.97 18.04
N LYS A 342 -14.89 -9.75 18.73
CA LYS A 342 -14.79 -9.94 20.17
C LYS A 342 -14.77 -8.60 20.87
N ILE A 343 -15.73 -8.40 21.78
CA ILE A 343 -15.72 -7.27 22.68
C ILE A 343 -14.79 -7.58 23.85
N ILE A 344 -13.75 -6.77 24.02
CA ILE A 344 -12.75 -6.87 25.09
C ILE A 344 -13.18 -5.98 26.26
N LYS A 345 -13.62 -4.76 25.98
CA LYS A 345 -14.10 -3.79 26.97
C LYS A 345 -15.34 -3.08 26.44
N ASN A 346 -16.33 -2.83 27.30
CA ASN A 346 -17.57 -2.16 26.93
C ASN A 346 -18.14 -1.35 28.11
N ASP A 347 -17.89 -0.04 28.11
CA ASP A 347 -18.40 0.93 29.07
C ASP A 347 -19.28 1.98 28.37
N LEU A 348 -20.44 1.49 27.92
CA LEU A 348 -21.47 2.29 27.27
C LEU A 348 -21.98 3.42 28.19
N GLY A 349 -22.14 3.12 29.47
CA GLY A 349 -22.71 4.04 30.46
C GLY A 349 -21.84 5.27 30.68
N SER A 350 -20.52 5.10 30.78
CA SER A 350 -19.60 6.23 30.89
C SER A 350 -19.53 7.04 29.60
N PHE A 351 -19.53 6.38 28.43
CA PHE A 351 -19.46 7.09 27.16
C PHE A 351 -20.70 7.97 26.91
N ASN A 352 -21.91 7.43 27.13
CA ASN A 352 -23.14 8.14 26.83
C ASN A 352 -23.44 9.30 27.80
N LYS A 353 -22.74 9.39 28.94
CA LYS A 353 -22.80 10.53 29.87
C LYS A 353 -21.95 11.72 29.41
N LEU A 354 -21.07 11.54 28.43
CA LEU A 354 -20.17 12.60 27.96
C LEU A 354 -20.93 13.65 27.16
N ASP A 355 -20.68 14.93 27.48
CA ASP A 355 -21.18 16.05 26.71
C ASP A 355 -20.17 16.44 25.61
N PHE A 356 -20.25 15.73 24.48
CA PHE A 356 -19.41 16.01 23.31
C PHE A 356 -19.64 17.39 22.69
N LYS A 357 -20.82 18.00 22.89
CA LYS A 357 -21.08 19.35 22.45
C LYS A 357 -20.27 20.34 23.29
N SER A 358 -20.25 20.17 24.61
CA SER A 358 -19.39 20.95 25.51
C SER A 358 -17.91 20.76 25.18
N LEU A 359 -17.44 19.52 24.95
CA LEU A 359 -16.05 19.26 24.53
C LEU A 359 -15.68 19.98 23.23
N TYR A 360 -16.58 20.01 22.25
CA TYR A 360 -16.36 20.76 21.02
C TYR A 360 -16.30 22.27 21.25
N LEU A 361 -17.17 22.82 22.10
CA LEU A 361 -17.15 24.25 22.45
C LEU A 361 -15.87 24.62 23.22
N GLN A 362 -15.38 23.77 24.10
CA GLN A 362 -14.10 23.95 24.79
C GLN A 362 -12.93 23.97 23.80
N TYR A 363 -12.94 23.06 22.81
CA TYR A 363 -11.97 23.08 21.71
C TYR A 363 -12.02 24.40 20.94
N LEU A 364 -13.22 24.85 20.53
CA LEU A 364 -13.39 26.13 19.83
C LEU A 364 -12.88 27.31 20.66
N ASN A 365 -13.26 27.37 21.93
CA ASN A 365 -12.82 28.41 22.84
C ASN A 365 -11.28 28.46 22.94
N SER A 366 -10.65 27.30 23.12
CA SER A 366 -9.19 27.17 23.17
C SER A 366 -8.50 27.67 21.89
N ILE A 367 -8.98 27.27 20.71
CA ILE A 367 -8.36 27.71 19.45
C ILE A 367 -8.58 29.21 19.19
N LEU A 368 -9.76 29.74 19.51
CA LEU A 368 -10.06 31.16 19.29
C LEU A 368 -9.22 32.03 20.21
N LYS A 369 -9.14 31.67 21.50
CA LYS A 369 -8.31 32.33 22.51
C LYS A 369 -6.83 32.32 22.12
N LYS A 370 -6.29 31.18 21.70
CA LYS A 370 -4.88 31.09 21.27
C LYS A 370 -4.58 31.99 20.07
N ASN A 371 -5.46 32.02 19.07
CA ASN A 371 -5.28 32.82 17.86
C ASN A 371 -5.33 34.33 18.15
N ILE A 372 -6.25 34.79 19.00
CA ILE A 372 -6.34 36.21 19.36
C ILE A 372 -5.17 36.65 20.27
N GLU A 373 -4.67 35.78 21.16
CA GLU A 373 -3.45 36.01 21.96
C GLU A 373 -2.21 36.16 21.06
N ILE A 374 -2.10 35.37 19.99
CA ILE A 374 -1.05 35.53 18.97
C ILE A 374 -1.13 36.92 18.35
N LEU A 375 -2.31 37.38 17.91
CA LEU A 375 -2.45 38.71 17.33
C LEU A 375 -2.08 39.82 18.32
N TYR A 376 -2.52 39.70 19.57
CA TYR A 376 -2.17 40.65 20.63
C TYR A 376 -0.65 40.75 20.83
N LYS A 377 0.03 39.60 20.92
CA LYS A 377 1.49 39.52 21.07
C LYS A 377 2.21 40.19 19.90
N TYR A 378 1.77 39.94 18.67
CA TYR A 378 2.41 40.51 17.49
C TYR A 378 2.14 42.01 17.34
N PHE A 379 0.96 42.50 17.75
CA PHE A 379 0.70 43.93 17.82
C PHE A 379 1.64 44.62 18.82
N LYS A 380 1.80 44.07 20.03
CA LYS A 380 2.71 44.62 21.05
C LYS A 380 4.16 44.67 20.60
N ASN A 381 4.58 43.68 19.82
CA ASN A 381 5.92 43.63 19.25
C ASN A 381 6.08 44.46 17.97
N GLN A 382 5.07 45.26 17.58
CA GLN A 382 5.06 46.07 16.35
C GLN A 382 5.23 45.22 15.07
N LYS A 383 4.73 44.00 15.08
CA LYS A 383 4.86 42.99 14.02
C LYS A 383 3.51 42.55 13.46
N LEU A 384 2.44 43.32 13.71
CA LEU A 384 1.11 43.07 13.16
C LEU A 384 0.77 44.12 12.10
N ASN A 385 0.61 43.65 10.88
CA ASN A 385 0.35 44.46 9.70
C ASN A 385 -1.00 44.08 9.06
N ILE A 386 -1.57 45.02 8.33
CA ILE A 386 -2.66 44.77 7.39
C ILE A 386 -2.16 45.07 5.97
N HIS A 387 -2.55 44.23 5.02
CA HIS A 387 -2.22 44.45 3.62
C HIS A 387 -3.40 45.08 2.88
N ILE A 388 -3.18 46.25 2.29
CA ILE A 388 -4.18 46.96 1.49
C ILE A 388 -3.51 47.58 0.26
N GLU A 389 -4.09 47.38 -0.94
CA GLU A 389 -3.68 48.00 -2.21
C GLU A 389 -2.14 48.00 -2.44
N ASN A 390 -1.52 46.83 -2.25
CA ASN A 390 -0.08 46.57 -2.40
C ASN A 390 0.84 47.19 -1.34
N LYS A 391 0.32 47.60 -0.18
CA LYS A 391 1.13 48.09 0.95
C LYS A 391 0.84 47.33 2.23
N ASN A 392 1.89 46.99 2.96
CA ASN A 392 1.82 46.50 4.34
C ASN A 392 1.80 47.70 5.29
N ILE A 393 0.68 47.87 6.00
CA ILE A 393 0.51 48.92 7.00
C ILE A 393 0.68 48.31 8.37
N ASN A 394 1.74 48.71 9.07
CA ASN A 394 1.98 48.32 10.45
C ASN A 394 0.98 49.00 11.39
N LEU A 395 0.18 48.21 12.09
CA LEU A 395 -0.90 48.71 12.94
C LEU A 395 -0.39 49.54 14.12
N ALA A 396 0.81 49.26 14.63
CA ALA A 396 1.41 50.00 15.73
C ALA A 396 1.81 51.45 15.34
N LYS A 397 1.94 51.74 14.03
CA LYS A 397 2.12 53.12 13.54
C LYS A 397 0.84 53.95 13.62
N HIS A 398 -0.31 53.30 13.74
CA HIS A 398 -1.63 53.93 13.67
C HIS A 398 -2.39 53.88 15.00
N TYR A 399 -2.05 52.94 15.87
CA TYR A 399 -2.65 52.70 17.19
C TYR A 399 -1.52 52.42 18.18
N ASP A 400 -1.53 53.07 19.34
CA ASP A 400 -0.50 52.94 20.38
C ASP A 400 -0.93 51.98 21.52
N SER A 401 -2.22 51.64 21.56
CA SER A 401 -2.84 50.94 22.67
C SER A 401 -3.75 49.82 22.18
N SER A 402 -3.95 48.82 23.04
CA SER A 402 -4.82 47.68 22.76
C SER A 402 -5.57 47.22 24.01
N GLU A 403 -6.80 46.78 23.79
CA GLU A 403 -7.68 46.15 24.78
C GLU A 403 -8.03 44.74 24.32
N TYR A 404 -7.97 43.82 25.27
CA TYR A 404 -8.37 42.43 25.11
C TYR A 404 -9.56 42.13 26.03
N PRO A 405 -10.77 42.62 25.69
CA PRO A 405 -11.95 42.32 26.47
C PRO A 405 -12.30 40.83 26.37
N GLU A 406 -12.89 40.27 27.44
CA GLU A 406 -13.35 38.87 27.43
C GLU A 406 -14.35 38.65 26.27
N GLY A 407 -14.04 37.69 25.40
CA GLY A 407 -14.90 37.27 24.31
C GLY A 407 -16.05 36.39 24.78
N ASN A 408 -16.99 36.09 23.89
CA ASN A 408 -17.95 34.99 24.07
C ASN A 408 -17.33 33.70 23.49
N ASP A 409 -17.83 32.51 23.86
CA ASP A 409 -17.32 31.18 23.46
C ASP A 409 -17.15 30.99 21.94
N LEU A 410 -17.78 31.84 21.12
CA LEU A 410 -17.80 31.74 19.65
C LEU A 410 -17.07 32.89 18.94
N ALA A 411 -16.65 33.93 19.66
CA ALA A 411 -15.96 35.08 19.10
C ALA A 411 -15.10 35.81 20.14
N TYR A 412 -13.82 35.96 19.81
CA TYR A 412 -12.88 36.79 20.56
C TYR A 412 -12.50 38.02 19.74
N HIS A 413 -12.19 39.13 20.41
CA HIS A 413 -11.78 40.33 19.70
C HIS A 413 -10.65 41.10 20.38
N LEU A 414 -9.84 41.75 19.55
CA LEU A 414 -8.76 42.64 19.93
C LEU A 414 -9.12 44.04 19.46
N LYS A 415 -9.23 44.98 20.40
CA LYS A 415 -9.51 46.38 20.11
C LYS A 415 -8.19 47.16 20.09
N LEU A 416 -7.89 47.81 18.97
CA LEU A 416 -6.72 48.68 18.81
C LEU A 416 -7.20 50.14 18.76
N TYR A 417 -6.56 51.03 19.52
CA TYR A 417 -6.93 52.44 19.63
C TYR A 417 -5.72 53.34 19.88
N HIS A 418 -5.95 54.66 19.81
CA HIS A 418 -4.92 55.66 20.07
C HIS A 418 -5.25 56.37 21.39
N SER A 419 -4.39 56.21 22.40
CA SER A 419 -4.61 56.68 23.78
C SER A 419 -4.81 58.20 23.88
N THR A 420 -4.08 58.97 23.07
CA THR A 420 -4.10 60.44 23.10
C THR A 420 -5.00 61.07 22.03
N LYS A 421 -5.49 60.31 21.04
CA LYS A 421 -6.35 60.83 19.94
C LYS A 421 -7.74 60.20 20.01
N ILE A 422 -8.54 60.66 20.98
CA ILE A 422 -9.86 60.11 21.33
C ILE A 422 -10.87 60.17 20.18
N ASN A 423 -10.77 61.17 19.28
CA ASN A 423 -11.65 61.30 18.12
C ASN A 423 -11.33 60.30 16.98
N ARG A 424 -10.27 59.50 17.10
CA ARG A 424 -9.88 58.52 16.08
C ARG A 424 -10.63 57.20 16.32
N PRO A 425 -11.35 56.65 15.31
CA PRO A 425 -12.10 55.42 15.50
C PRO A 425 -11.16 54.23 15.77
N PRO A 426 -11.52 53.35 16.73
CA PRO A 426 -10.74 52.13 17.00
C PRO A 426 -10.87 51.12 15.85
N LEU A 427 -9.90 50.20 15.79
CA LEU A 427 -9.93 49.02 14.92
C LEU A 427 -10.23 47.78 15.77
N LEU A 428 -11.27 47.03 15.39
CA LEU A 428 -11.64 45.78 16.05
C LEU A 428 -11.20 44.59 15.20
N ILE A 429 -10.42 43.66 15.75
CA ILE A 429 -10.00 42.43 15.06
C ILE A 429 -10.67 41.25 15.75
N TYR A 430 -11.57 40.56 15.05
CA TYR A 430 -12.34 39.43 15.56
C TYR A 430 -11.77 38.10 15.08
N CYS A 431 -11.58 37.15 15.99
CA CYS A 431 -11.43 35.73 15.68
C CYS A 431 -12.77 35.03 15.92
N ILE A 432 -13.32 34.42 14.86
CA ILE A 432 -14.65 33.77 14.87
C ILE A 432 -14.54 32.33 14.38
N ALA A 433 -15.39 31.44 14.87
CA ALA A 433 -15.45 30.06 14.37
C ALA A 433 -15.86 30.03 12.87
N GLU A 434 -15.31 29.10 12.08
CA GLU A 434 -15.49 29.02 10.61
C GLU A 434 -16.96 29.06 10.15
N ASN A 435 -17.83 28.39 10.89
CA ASN A 435 -19.28 28.25 10.65
C ASN A 435 -20.13 29.28 11.40
N TYR A 436 -19.51 30.18 12.16
CA TYR A 436 -20.22 31.28 12.79
C TYR A 436 -20.56 32.31 11.71
N ASN A 437 -21.85 32.45 11.41
CA ASN A 437 -22.33 33.59 10.64
C ASN A 437 -22.35 34.76 11.60
N TYR A 438 -21.24 35.49 11.64
CA TYR A 438 -21.20 36.79 12.28
C TYR A 438 -22.08 37.71 11.41
N GLU A 439 -23.39 37.70 11.65
CA GLU A 439 -24.32 38.60 10.99
C GLU A 439 -23.75 40.01 11.08
N LYS A 440 -23.76 40.71 9.94
CA LYS A 440 -23.30 42.08 9.77
C LYS A 440 -23.64 42.89 11.01
N LEU A 441 -22.70 43.01 11.94
CA LEU A 441 -22.75 44.03 12.96
C LEU A 441 -22.89 45.31 12.15
N LYS A 442 -24.07 45.94 12.23
CA LYS A 442 -24.34 47.30 11.74
C LYS A 442 -23.52 48.28 12.60
N THR A 443 -22.24 48.03 12.74
CA THR A 443 -21.29 48.90 13.41
C THR A 443 -20.69 49.77 12.33
N SER A 444 -20.61 51.06 12.63
CA SER A 444 -19.81 52.03 11.89
C SER A 444 -18.30 51.84 12.16
N ALA A 445 -17.93 50.95 13.08
CA ALA A 445 -16.55 50.70 13.48
C ALA A 445 -15.74 49.99 12.39
N LYS A 446 -14.45 50.33 12.30
CA LYS A 446 -13.49 49.65 11.45
C LYS A 446 -13.23 48.27 12.05
N SER A 447 -13.49 47.20 11.29
CA SER A 447 -13.36 45.84 11.80
C SER A 447 -12.67 44.89 10.83
N ILE A 448 -11.96 43.90 11.36
CA ILE A 448 -11.35 42.79 10.62
C ILE A 448 -11.90 41.50 11.23
N TYR A 449 -12.46 40.61 10.41
CA TYR A 449 -13.00 39.32 10.84
C TYR A 449 -12.13 38.19 10.32
N ILE A 450 -11.69 37.30 11.19
CA ILE A 450 -10.81 36.16 10.88
C ILE A 450 -11.54 34.87 11.25
N LYS A 451 -11.83 34.05 10.26
CA LYS A 451 -12.39 32.70 10.44
C LYS A 451 -11.30 31.74 10.88
N VAL A 452 -11.48 31.14 12.04
CA VAL A 452 -10.55 30.19 12.66
C VAL A 452 -11.20 28.81 12.66
N ASN A 453 -10.45 27.82 12.18
CA ASN A 453 -10.85 26.41 12.15
C ASN A 453 -9.87 25.49 12.91
N GLU A 454 -8.64 25.95 13.13
CA GLU A 454 -7.56 25.24 13.81
C GLU A 454 -6.73 26.20 14.67
N ALA A 455 -5.93 25.67 15.59
CA ALA A 455 -5.11 26.45 16.54
C ALA A 455 -4.13 27.45 15.89
N ASN A 456 -3.93 27.33 14.59
CA ASN A 456 -2.92 27.99 13.79
C ASN A 456 -3.52 28.76 12.59
N SER A 457 -4.84 28.97 12.49
CA SER A 457 -5.46 29.58 11.30
C SER A 457 -4.93 30.99 10.91
N ILE A 458 -4.18 31.69 11.76
CA ILE A 458 -3.62 33.03 11.52
C ILE A 458 -2.24 33.04 10.82
N GLY A 459 -1.74 31.88 10.35
CA GLY A 459 -0.38 31.73 9.83
C GLY A 459 0.00 32.35 8.48
N PHE A 460 -0.07 33.67 8.35
CA PHE A 460 0.70 34.39 7.33
C PHE A 460 1.89 35.08 7.99
N PHE A 461 2.92 34.28 8.30
CA PHE A 461 4.20 34.77 8.76
C PHE A 461 5.10 35.08 7.55
N LEU A 462 5.43 36.35 7.35
CA LEU A 462 6.51 36.78 6.46
C LEU A 462 7.51 37.52 7.36
N ASP A 463 8.76 37.08 7.39
CA ASP A 463 9.86 37.68 8.15
C ASP A 463 9.59 37.89 9.66
N GLY A 464 8.83 36.98 10.27
CA GLY A 464 8.47 37.07 11.68
C GLY A 464 7.42 38.13 12.00
N GLU A 465 6.70 38.63 10.98
CA GLU A 465 5.55 39.53 11.09
C GLU A 465 4.26 38.83 10.64
N ILE A 466 3.11 39.22 11.21
CA ILE A 466 1.79 38.79 10.76
C ILE A 466 1.24 39.84 9.80
N ASN A 467 0.96 39.44 8.57
CA ASN A 467 0.32 40.29 7.57
C ASN A 467 -1.11 39.79 7.31
N LEU A 468 -2.12 40.58 7.67
CA LEU A 468 -3.52 40.25 7.45
C LEU A 468 -3.95 40.68 6.05
N TYR A 469 -4.24 39.70 5.18
CA TYR A 469 -4.71 39.92 3.81
C TYR A 469 -6.20 39.66 3.71
N GLN A 470 -6.93 40.52 3.01
CA GLN A 470 -8.34 40.25 2.71
C GLN A 470 -8.47 38.99 1.82
N CYS A 471 -9.20 38.00 2.30
CA CYS A 471 -9.40 36.72 1.62
C CYS A 471 -10.72 36.05 2.06
N ARG A 472 -10.96 34.80 1.66
CA ARG A 472 -12.15 34.04 2.07
C ARG A 472 -12.25 33.81 3.59
N ASN A 473 -11.13 33.88 4.31
CA ASN A 473 -11.11 33.67 5.76
C ASN A 473 -10.92 34.98 6.54
N ILE A 474 -10.51 36.08 5.88
CA ILE A 474 -10.24 37.37 6.51
C ILE A 474 -10.99 38.47 5.77
N PHE A 475 -11.92 39.14 6.44
CA PHE A 475 -12.79 40.15 5.84
C PHE A 475 -12.65 41.50 6.54
N PHE A 476 -12.59 42.57 5.75
CA PHE A 476 -12.50 43.94 6.26
C PHE A 476 -13.86 44.63 6.17
N HIS A 477 -14.23 45.39 7.20
CA HIS A 477 -15.49 46.12 7.29
C HIS A 477 -15.22 47.59 7.66
N ASN A 478 -15.77 48.52 6.89
CA ASN A 478 -15.58 49.98 7.01
C ASN A 478 -14.11 50.46 6.96
N ILE A 479 -13.23 49.68 6.37
CA ILE A 479 -11.83 50.06 6.09
C ILE A 479 -11.78 50.48 4.61
N HIS A 480 -11.98 51.78 4.34
CA HIS A 480 -11.89 52.38 3.00
C HIS A 480 -10.64 53.24 2.86
N LEU A 481 -9.98 53.20 1.70
CA LEU A 481 -8.91 54.13 1.30
C LEU A 481 -9.51 55.33 0.56
N LYS A 482 -8.88 56.52 0.69
CA LYS A 482 -9.19 57.68 -0.16
C LYS A 482 -8.84 57.31 -1.61
N ALA A 483 -9.80 57.42 -2.52
CA ALA A 483 -9.62 57.08 -3.94
C ALA A 483 -8.47 57.87 -4.59
N PRO A 484 -7.61 57.24 -5.41
CA PRO A 484 -6.82 57.96 -6.39
C PRO A 484 -7.73 58.52 -7.50
N ALA A 485 -7.34 59.65 -8.09
CA ALA A 485 -8.02 60.24 -9.23
C ALA A 485 -8.11 59.24 -10.40
N LYS A 486 -9.27 59.28 -11.08
CA LYS A 486 -9.70 58.46 -12.22
C LYS A 486 -8.56 58.07 -13.19
N THR A 487 -8.37 56.78 -13.38
CA THR A 487 -8.18 56.17 -14.71
C THR A 487 -8.71 54.73 -14.67
N ASN A 488 -9.61 54.44 -15.61
CA ASN A 488 -10.17 53.11 -15.84
C ASN A 488 -9.06 52.10 -16.16
N ILE A 489 -9.14 50.88 -15.61
CA ILE A 489 -8.95 49.61 -16.33
C ILE A 489 -9.49 48.48 -15.44
N GLU A 490 -10.11 47.53 -16.12
CA GLU A 490 -10.96 46.44 -15.63
C GLU A 490 -10.22 45.41 -14.76
N LEU A 491 -11.00 44.86 -13.82
CA LEU A 491 -10.61 43.76 -12.94
C LEU A 491 -10.40 42.47 -13.72
N ASN A 492 -9.23 41.83 -13.53
CA ASN A 492 -9.12 40.39 -13.67
C ASN A 492 -8.20 39.77 -12.60
N HIS A 493 -8.69 38.66 -12.07
CA HIS A 493 -8.24 37.96 -10.88
C HIS A 493 -6.86 37.31 -11.03
N ILE A 494 -5.96 37.51 -10.06
CA ILE A 494 -4.82 36.63 -9.81
C ILE A 494 -4.77 36.22 -8.33
N LYS A 495 -4.85 34.91 -8.11
CA LYS A 495 -4.61 34.16 -6.87
C LYS A 495 -3.13 33.74 -6.83
N ILE A 496 -2.43 33.92 -5.71
CA ILE A 496 -1.34 33.02 -5.28
C ILE A 496 -1.22 33.06 -3.72
N PRO A 497 -0.55 32.11 -3.03
CA PRO A 497 -1.23 31.14 -2.20
C PRO A 497 -0.65 30.92 -0.77
N THR A 498 -1.37 30.11 0.01
CA THR A 498 -0.94 29.08 0.98
C THR A 498 0.13 29.33 2.06
N ASN A 499 -0.33 29.06 3.29
CA ASN A 499 0.27 28.17 4.28
C ASN A 499 1.68 28.50 4.80
N MET A 500 1.69 29.17 5.96
CA MET A 500 2.05 28.57 7.24
C MET A 500 2.71 27.19 7.21
N GLU A 501 3.85 27.07 7.91
CA GLU A 501 4.21 25.84 8.61
C GLU A 501 4.81 26.10 9.99
N SER A 502 4.36 25.26 10.90
CA SER A 502 4.83 25.02 12.25
C SER A 502 6.21 24.35 12.26
N ILE A 503 6.91 24.61 13.35
CA ILE A 503 8.17 23.98 13.76
C ILE A 503 7.86 22.56 14.24
N ASP A 504 8.53 21.57 13.68
CA ASP A 504 8.89 20.30 14.32
C ASP A 504 10.28 19.90 13.81
N GLU A 505 11.18 19.69 14.76
CA GLU A 505 12.48 18.98 14.77
C GLU A 505 13.45 19.15 13.58
N GLU A 506 14.68 19.62 13.89
CA GLU A 506 15.81 19.64 12.96
C GLU A 506 16.16 18.22 12.51
N PRO A 507 16.06 17.90 11.21
CA PRO A 507 16.48 16.61 10.70
C PRO A 507 17.94 16.70 10.24
N HIS A 508 18.71 15.65 10.55
CA HIS A 508 20.12 15.55 10.22
C HIS A 508 20.30 14.87 8.85
N PHE A 509 20.96 15.55 7.91
CA PHE A 509 21.01 15.14 6.49
C PHE A 509 22.43 15.03 5.90
N PRO A 510 22.63 14.30 4.78
CA PRO A 510 23.91 14.21 4.08
C PRO A 510 24.26 15.56 3.41
N LYS A 511 25.52 15.99 3.50
CA LYS A 511 25.97 17.32 3.03
C LYS A 511 25.72 17.60 1.54
N ASP A 512 25.60 16.56 0.70
CA ASP A 512 25.73 16.71 -0.76
C ASP A 512 24.39 16.49 -1.53
N TYR A 513 23.24 16.43 -0.85
CA TYR A 513 21.95 16.11 -1.48
C TYR A 513 21.55 17.08 -2.60
N LYS A 514 21.67 18.39 -2.38
CA LYS A 514 21.38 19.41 -3.40
C LYS A 514 22.31 19.30 -4.60
N GLU A 515 23.56 18.89 -4.38
CA GLU A 515 24.54 18.72 -5.45
C GLU A 515 24.17 17.54 -6.35
N ASN A 516 23.74 16.42 -5.77
CA ASN A 516 23.23 15.27 -6.53
C ASN A 516 22.01 15.64 -7.40
N ILE A 517 21.12 16.50 -6.89
CA ILE A 517 19.97 17.01 -7.64
C ILE A 517 20.42 17.89 -8.81
N LEU A 518 21.41 18.77 -8.60
CA LEU A 518 21.95 19.61 -9.66
C LEU A 518 22.60 18.77 -10.77
N SER A 519 23.36 17.72 -10.42
CA SER A 519 23.92 16.78 -11.41
C SER A 519 22.84 16.02 -12.20
N LEU A 520 21.70 15.69 -11.57
CA LEU A 520 20.58 15.06 -12.26
C LEU A 520 19.92 16.02 -13.26
N LEU A 521 19.68 17.27 -12.85
CA LEU A 521 19.09 18.30 -13.71
C LEU A 521 19.99 18.61 -14.91
N GLU A 522 21.30 18.73 -14.69
CA GLU A 522 22.29 18.90 -15.75
C GLU A 522 22.21 17.76 -16.77
N LYS A 523 22.23 16.51 -16.29
CA LYS A 523 22.10 15.31 -17.16
C LYS A 523 20.79 15.27 -17.94
N GLU A 524 19.65 15.59 -17.31
CA GLU A 524 18.35 15.64 -17.99
C GLU A 524 18.29 16.73 -19.07
N PHE A 525 18.83 17.92 -18.79
CA PHE A 525 18.89 19.00 -19.79
C PHE A 525 19.82 18.67 -20.96
N THR A 526 20.99 18.07 -20.70
CA THR A 526 21.91 17.64 -21.76
C THR A 526 21.29 16.56 -22.64
N SER A 527 20.66 15.54 -22.04
CA SER A 527 20.14 14.37 -22.76
C SER A 527 18.77 14.58 -23.42
N LYS A 528 17.89 15.37 -22.80
CA LYS A 528 16.51 15.61 -23.25
C LYS A 528 16.20 17.10 -23.13
N THR A 529 15.07 17.47 -22.54
CA THR A 529 14.73 18.85 -22.18
C THR A 529 14.08 18.88 -20.79
N ILE A 530 13.97 20.08 -20.23
CA ILE A 530 13.19 20.37 -19.04
C ILE A 530 12.04 21.29 -19.47
N PHE A 531 10.81 20.86 -19.23
CA PHE A 531 9.63 21.69 -19.42
C PHE A 531 9.34 22.50 -18.16
N ILE A 532 8.82 23.70 -18.35
CA ILE A 532 8.28 24.54 -17.27
C ILE A 532 6.82 24.88 -17.57
N GLU A 533 5.96 24.88 -16.55
CA GLU A 533 4.53 25.18 -16.68
C GLU A 533 4.10 26.22 -15.66
N ARG A 534 3.37 27.26 -16.12
CA ARG A 534 2.80 28.29 -15.25
C ARG A 534 1.40 27.92 -14.75
N PHE A 535 0.89 28.72 -13.80
CA PHE A 535 -0.47 28.55 -13.23
C PHE A 535 -1.62 28.58 -14.27
N ASP A 536 -1.40 29.19 -15.43
CA ASP A 536 -2.34 29.26 -16.57
C ASP A 536 -2.21 28.07 -17.54
N GLN A 537 -1.41 27.06 -17.20
CA GLN A 537 -1.10 25.88 -18.00
C GLN A 537 -0.28 26.17 -19.27
N LYS A 538 0.29 27.39 -19.42
CA LYS A 538 1.25 27.67 -20.50
C LYS A 538 2.55 26.90 -20.21
N ARG A 539 2.92 26.02 -21.13
CA ARG A 539 4.14 25.19 -21.06
C ARG A 539 5.21 25.77 -21.96
N LEU A 540 6.45 25.69 -21.49
CA LEU A 540 7.62 26.14 -22.22
C LEU A 540 8.70 25.08 -22.16
N ASP A 541 9.29 24.79 -23.30
CA ASP A 541 10.46 23.92 -23.46
C ASP A 541 11.72 24.77 -23.20
N LEU A 542 12.52 24.45 -22.19
CA LEU A 542 13.71 25.26 -21.89
C LEU A 542 14.83 25.07 -22.91
N LYS A 543 14.90 23.93 -23.60
CA LYS A 543 15.96 23.65 -24.58
C LYS A 543 15.72 24.34 -25.92
N SER A 544 14.50 24.82 -26.18
CA SER A 544 14.23 25.71 -27.32
C SER A 544 14.75 27.13 -27.08
N LEU A 545 15.08 27.49 -25.83
CA LEU A 545 15.50 28.84 -25.43
C LEU A 545 16.97 28.92 -24.99
N PHE A 546 17.52 27.82 -24.45
CA PHE A 546 18.87 27.74 -23.96
C PHE A 546 19.60 26.51 -24.52
N ASN A 547 20.82 26.70 -24.99
CA ASN A 547 21.62 25.64 -25.62
C ASN A 547 22.63 25.00 -24.66
N HIS A 548 23.00 25.70 -23.58
CA HIS A 548 24.00 25.24 -22.63
C HIS A 548 23.48 25.22 -21.20
N CYS A 549 24.03 24.31 -20.40
CA CYS A 549 23.82 24.27 -18.96
C CYS A 549 25.14 24.03 -18.21
N THR A 550 25.31 24.65 -17.05
CA THR A 550 26.42 24.36 -16.14
C THR A 550 26.02 24.58 -14.70
N ILE A 551 26.59 23.83 -13.76
CA ILE A 551 26.42 24.10 -12.34
C ILE A 551 27.32 25.29 -11.95
N SER A 552 26.73 26.41 -11.56
CA SER A 552 27.45 27.62 -11.14
C SER A 552 27.13 28.00 -9.70
N GLU A 553 28.02 28.74 -9.06
CA GLU A 553 27.82 29.26 -7.70
C GLU A 553 27.62 30.77 -7.74
N GLU A 554 26.42 31.22 -7.38
CA GLU A 554 26.05 32.63 -7.36
C GLU A 554 25.81 33.07 -5.92
N LYS A 555 26.61 34.02 -5.42
CA LYS A 555 26.54 34.53 -4.03
C LYS A 555 26.51 33.42 -2.96
N GLY A 556 27.35 32.40 -3.11
CA GLY A 556 27.46 31.28 -2.17
C GLY A 556 26.37 30.22 -2.31
N THR A 557 25.56 30.25 -3.38
CA THR A 557 24.51 29.26 -3.65
C THR A 557 24.78 28.55 -4.97
N LYS A 558 24.92 27.22 -4.94
CA LYS A 558 25.05 26.39 -6.16
C LYS A 558 23.70 26.21 -6.85
N MET A 559 23.65 26.47 -8.14
CA MET A 559 22.45 26.45 -8.99
C MET A 559 22.81 25.91 -10.38
N LEU A 560 21.84 25.36 -11.11
CA LEU A 560 22.04 25.03 -12.52
C LEU A 560 21.77 26.28 -13.35
N LYS A 561 22.77 26.79 -14.05
CA LYS A 561 22.68 27.93 -14.95
C LYS A 561 22.47 27.46 -16.39
N LEU A 562 21.42 27.94 -17.03
CA LEU A 562 21.11 27.75 -18.44
C LEU A 562 21.45 29.03 -19.21
N TYR A 563 22.16 28.93 -20.32
CA TYR A 563 22.66 30.07 -21.09
C TYR A 563 22.88 29.72 -22.57
N ASN A 564 23.15 30.74 -23.39
CA ASN A 564 23.51 30.63 -24.80
C ASN A 564 24.92 31.19 -25.03
N ASP A 565 25.60 30.74 -26.09
CA ASP A 565 26.84 31.37 -26.55
C ASP A 565 26.54 32.77 -27.12
N ASP A 566 27.51 33.68 -27.02
CA ASP A 566 27.34 35.11 -27.30
C ASP A 566 26.56 35.43 -28.59
N ASN A 567 25.68 36.45 -28.49
CA ASN A 567 24.67 36.95 -29.45
C ASN A 567 23.27 36.29 -29.46
N GLN A 568 22.66 35.98 -28.31
CA GLN A 568 21.24 35.57 -28.26
C GLN A 568 20.39 36.21 -27.14
N ALA A 569 19.07 36.22 -27.37
CA ALA A 569 18.07 37.17 -26.85
C ALA A 569 17.65 37.02 -25.37
N TYR A 570 18.06 35.97 -24.68
CA TYR A 570 17.59 35.65 -23.33
C TYR A 570 18.70 35.72 -22.29
N SER A 571 18.44 36.45 -21.20
CA SER A 571 19.31 36.46 -20.02
C SER A 571 19.43 35.05 -19.41
N PRO A 572 20.57 34.69 -18.81
CA PRO A 572 20.76 33.38 -18.19
C PRO A 572 19.67 33.05 -17.16
N LEU A 573 19.19 31.81 -17.21
CA LEU A 573 18.15 31.28 -16.33
C LEU A 573 18.76 30.31 -15.32
N TYR A 574 18.38 30.43 -14.05
CA TYR A 574 18.94 29.59 -12.99
C TYR A 574 17.88 28.66 -12.40
N ILE A 575 18.23 27.41 -12.11
CA ILE A 575 17.38 26.45 -11.39
C ILE A 575 18.02 26.16 -10.03
N GLN A 576 17.29 26.46 -8.95
CA GLN A 576 17.77 26.33 -7.56
C GLN A 576 16.94 25.30 -6.78
N PRO A 577 17.55 24.20 -6.33
CA PRO A 577 16.97 23.31 -5.34
C PRO A 577 16.92 24.00 -3.98
N CYS A 578 15.72 24.20 -3.44
CA CYS A 578 15.49 24.80 -2.14
C CYS A 578 14.74 23.83 -1.22
N PHE A 579 15.31 23.54 -0.06
CA PHE A 579 14.54 23.07 1.08
C PHE A 579 13.55 24.15 1.53
N ARG A 580 12.62 23.77 2.41
CA ARG A 580 11.56 24.68 2.88
C ARG A 580 12.09 25.98 3.49
N TYR A 581 13.23 25.94 4.18
CA TYR A 581 13.80 27.07 4.91
C TYR A 581 14.85 27.87 4.12
N ASP A 582 15.23 27.42 2.93
CA ASP A 582 16.20 28.14 2.12
C ASP A 582 15.60 29.45 1.57
N SER A 583 16.41 30.51 1.61
CA SER A 583 16.10 31.78 0.96
C SER A 583 16.39 31.67 -0.54
N PRO A 584 15.36 31.67 -1.42
CA PRO A 584 15.58 31.58 -2.87
C PRO A 584 16.19 32.88 -3.41
N GLN A 585 17.01 32.79 -4.45
CA GLN A 585 17.47 33.97 -5.19
C GLN A 585 16.33 34.54 -6.03
N GLN A 586 15.82 35.71 -5.64
CA GLN A 586 14.67 36.36 -6.30
C GLN A 586 15.06 37.59 -7.12
N ARG A 587 16.35 37.94 -7.21
CA ARG A 587 16.83 39.15 -7.89
C ARG A 587 17.36 38.91 -9.31
N ILE A 588 17.52 37.64 -9.69
CA ILE A 588 17.93 37.19 -11.02
C ILE A 588 16.86 36.23 -11.58
N PRO A 589 16.84 35.92 -12.88
CA PRO A 589 15.90 34.97 -13.46
C PRO A 589 16.08 33.58 -12.85
N THR A 590 15.14 33.10 -12.04
CA THR A 590 15.32 31.87 -11.25
C THR A 590 14.06 31.04 -11.11
N ILE A 591 14.22 29.73 -11.30
CA ILE A 591 13.23 28.69 -11.02
C ILE A 591 13.64 27.97 -9.73
N ILE A 592 12.74 27.98 -8.76
CA ILE A 592 12.90 27.29 -7.49
C ILE A 592 12.29 25.90 -7.59
N LEU A 593 13.07 24.88 -7.26
CA LEU A 593 12.63 23.51 -7.10
C LEU A 593 12.50 23.22 -5.60
N ARG A 594 11.29 23.10 -5.06
CA ARG A 594 11.10 22.83 -3.62
C ARG A 594 11.21 21.33 -3.33
N LEU A 595 12.09 20.98 -2.42
CA LEU A 595 12.27 19.62 -1.90
C LEU A 595 11.24 19.35 -0.78
N ASP A 596 10.61 18.17 -0.76
CA ASP A 596 9.56 17.84 0.22
C ASP A 596 10.09 17.48 1.62
N ARG A 597 9.19 17.19 2.58
CA ARG A 597 9.53 16.87 3.98
C ARG A 597 10.36 15.58 4.14
N ASN A 598 10.40 14.72 3.13
CA ASN A 598 11.20 13.50 3.09
C ASN A 598 12.45 13.67 2.19
N GLU A 599 12.78 14.92 1.84
CA GLU A 599 13.85 15.26 0.92
C GLU A 599 13.76 14.48 -0.39
N LYS A 600 12.58 14.43 -1.00
CA LYS A 600 12.42 13.94 -2.37
C LYS A 600 11.83 15.07 -3.20
N TRP A 601 12.46 15.38 -4.33
CA TRP A 601 11.74 16.11 -5.36
C TRP A 601 10.72 15.13 -5.97
N LYS A 602 9.46 15.55 -6.07
CA LYS A 602 8.42 14.76 -6.74
C LYS A 602 8.61 14.86 -8.25
N ASN A 603 9.22 13.85 -8.85
CA ASN A 603 9.44 13.77 -10.30
C ASN A 603 8.11 13.82 -11.04
N ILE A 604 7.81 14.97 -11.67
CA ILE A 604 6.69 15.11 -12.58
C ILE A 604 7.27 15.03 -13.99
N SER A 605 6.74 14.12 -14.81
CA SER A 605 7.17 13.96 -16.19
C SER A 605 6.09 14.41 -17.16
N TYR A 606 6.48 15.14 -18.19
CA TYR A 606 5.65 15.46 -19.34
C TYR A 606 6.35 14.98 -20.60
N GLN A 607 5.67 14.15 -21.40
CA GLN A 607 6.24 13.51 -22.59
C GLN A 607 7.58 12.79 -22.30
N GLY A 608 7.71 12.16 -21.13
CA GLY A 608 8.93 11.45 -20.75
C GLY A 608 10.15 12.33 -20.42
N CYS A 609 9.94 13.65 -20.31
CA CYS A 609 10.92 14.66 -19.90
C CYS A 609 10.50 15.31 -18.57
N LEU A 610 11.45 15.92 -17.86
CA LEU A 610 11.18 16.56 -16.57
C LEU A 610 10.25 17.77 -16.74
N LEU A 611 9.24 17.90 -15.89
CA LEU A 611 8.32 19.04 -15.85
C LEU A 611 8.41 19.75 -14.49
N LEU A 612 8.74 21.05 -14.52
CA LEU A 612 8.74 21.93 -13.36
C LEU A 612 7.51 22.84 -13.40
N ILE A 613 6.65 22.76 -12.38
CA ILE A 613 5.38 23.48 -12.34
C ILE A 613 5.44 24.63 -11.33
N GLU A 614 5.07 25.83 -11.76
CA GLU A 614 4.88 27.00 -10.90
C GLU A 614 3.75 26.71 -9.90
N GLY A 615 4.05 26.72 -8.60
CA GLY A 615 3.10 26.32 -7.58
C GLY A 615 3.69 26.05 -6.19
N PRO A 616 2.98 25.29 -5.33
CA PRO A 616 3.42 25.03 -3.95
C PRO A 616 4.79 24.31 -3.87
N SER A 617 5.19 23.62 -4.94
CA SER A 617 6.42 22.82 -5.05
C SER A 617 7.50 23.44 -5.95
N GLY A 618 7.29 24.65 -6.49
CA GLY A 618 8.30 25.36 -7.27
C GLY A 618 7.89 26.80 -7.63
N GLY A 619 8.83 27.73 -7.68
CA GLY A 619 8.54 29.17 -7.79
C GLY A 619 9.35 29.84 -8.90
N PHE A 620 8.72 30.73 -9.68
CA PHE A 620 9.35 31.39 -10.82
C PHE A 620 9.57 32.88 -10.51
N TYR A 621 10.81 33.36 -10.61
CA TYR A 621 11.21 34.73 -10.26
C TYR A 621 11.94 35.39 -11.44
N ASN A 622 11.52 36.60 -11.82
CA ASN A 622 12.11 37.38 -12.93
C ASN A 622 12.23 36.63 -14.27
N ILE A 623 11.26 35.75 -14.58
CA ILE A 623 11.24 34.97 -15.84
C ILE A 623 9.94 35.15 -16.64
N LYS A 624 9.15 36.19 -16.34
CA LYS A 624 7.88 36.46 -17.05
C LYS A 624 8.10 36.65 -18.54
N ASP A 625 9.18 37.34 -18.89
CA ASP A 625 9.55 37.67 -20.27
C ASP A 625 9.79 36.42 -21.14
N LEU A 626 10.16 35.27 -20.55
CA LEU A 626 10.32 33.99 -21.27
C LEU A 626 8.99 33.46 -21.83
N PHE A 627 7.86 33.82 -21.21
CA PHE A 627 6.52 33.39 -21.63
C PHE A 627 5.80 34.43 -22.48
N GLU A 628 6.34 35.66 -22.58
CA GLU A 628 5.74 36.74 -23.39
C GLU A 628 6.26 36.77 -24.84
N GLN A 629 7.31 35.99 -25.15
CA GLN A 629 7.89 35.87 -26.49
C GLN A 629 7.65 34.52 -27.19
N THR A 630 6.69 33.70 -26.70
CA THR A 630 6.23 32.45 -27.33
C THR A 630 4.80 32.48 -27.79
#